data_AF-X0Z3R3-F1
#
_entry.id   AF-X0Z3R3-F1
#
_cell.length_a   1.000
_cell.length_b   1.000
_cell.length_c   1.000
_cell.angle_alpha   90.00
_cell.angle_beta   90.00
_cell.angle_gamma   90.00
#
_symmetry.space_group_name_H-M   'P 1'
#
loop_
_entity.id
_entity.type
_entity.pdbx_description
1 polymer ?
#
loop_
_entity_poly.entity_id
_entity_poly.type
_entity_poly.pdbx_seq_one_letter_code
_entity_poly.pdbx_strand_id
1 'polypeptide(L)'
;DSYRNDWPIYCSMLRNRLISEPDISSAHERVINRKIGFPPTEEEKRILDESNFFDVFRQKAFCDRLINEFEWANDNSVLVEYYLKNYNLDCEVVQAIYYVFDKPNHPFHLAEVLNAFFAENTEKKAEFKAIAESENIDLPQHLPALST
;
A
#
# COMPACT_ATOMS: atom_id res chain seq x y z
N ASP A 1 -18.09 -9.49 -8.93
CA ASP A 1 -17.79 -10.35 -7.77
C ASP A 1 -17.86 -9.57 -6.48
N SER A 2 -18.51 -10.13 -5.47
CA SER A 2 -18.63 -9.54 -4.13
C SER A 2 -17.27 -9.57 -3.45
N TYR A 3 -16.78 -8.42 -2.97
CA TYR A 3 -15.56 -8.37 -2.17
C TYR A 3 -15.74 -9.25 -0.93
N ARG A 4 -14.87 -10.25 -0.77
CA ARG A 4 -14.81 -11.05 0.45
C ARG A 4 -13.77 -10.44 1.37
N ASN A 5 -14.17 -10.07 2.59
CA ASN A 5 -13.22 -9.68 3.60
C ASN A 5 -12.49 -10.93 4.10
N ASP A 6 -11.28 -11.17 3.60
CA ASP A 6 -10.46 -12.34 3.93
C ASP A 6 -9.64 -12.14 5.21
N TRP A 7 -9.56 -10.92 5.77
CA TRP A 7 -8.78 -10.62 6.96
C TRP A 7 -9.14 -11.46 8.19
N PRO A 8 -10.43 -11.70 8.52
CA PRO A 8 -10.78 -12.48 9.71
C PRO A 8 -10.28 -13.92 9.63
N ILE A 9 -10.34 -14.52 8.43
CA ILE A 9 -9.88 -15.89 8.20
C ILE A 9 -8.36 -15.91 8.29
N TYR A 10 -7.69 -14.99 7.59
CA TYR A 10 -6.25 -14.97 7.53
C TYR A 10 -5.59 -14.69 8.89
N CYS A 11 -6.09 -13.70 9.63
CA CYS A 11 -5.62 -13.38 10.98
C CYS A 11 -5.91 -14.52 11.96
N SER A 12 -7.02 -15.26 11.79
CA SER A 12 -7.27 -16.47 12.59
C SER A 12 -6.23 -17.56 12.33
N MET A 13 -5.79 -17.75 11.07
CA MET A 13 -4.74 -18.71 10.73
C MET A 13 -3.40 -18.32 11.36
N LEU A 14 -3.01 -17.04 11.30
CA LEU A 14 -1.79 -16.53 11.90
C LEU A 14 -1.82 -16.68 13.42
N ARG A 15 -2.88 -16.18 14.08
CA ARG A 15 -3.03 -16.21 15.54
C ARG A 15 -3.02 -17.63 16.12
N ASN A 16 -3.61 -18.58 15.41
CA ASN A 16 -3.66 -19.98 15.83
C ASN A 16 -2.47 -20.82 15.32
N ARG A 17 -1.45 -20.20 14.71
CA ARG A 17 -0.25 -20.86 14.16
C ARG A 17 -0.59 -22.02 13.21
N LEU A 18 -1.63 -21.82 12.40
CA LEU A 18 -2.05 -22.79 11.38
C LEU A 18 -1.20 -22.71 10.11
N ILE A 19 -0.37 -21.66 9.98
CA ILE A 19 0.66 -21.50 8.97
C ILE A 19 1.99 -21.76 9.67
N SER A 20 2.81 -22.64 9.09
CA SER A 20 4.13 -22.94 9.66
C SER A 20 5.05 -21.71 9.50
N GLU A 21 5.94 -21.46 10.47
CA GLU A 21 6.85 -20.29 10.44
C GLU A 21 7.61 -20.14 9.10
N PRO A 22 8.18 -21.20 8.50
CA PRO A 22 8.83 -21.10 7.19
C PRO A 22 7.91 -20.64 6.05
N ASP A 23 6.60 -20.85 6.18
CA ASP A 23 5.61 -20.57 5.13
C ASP A 23 4.91 -19.21 5.29
N ILE A 24 5.13 -18.48 6.41
CA ILE A 24 4.42 -17.23 6.71
C ILE A 24 4.65 -16.18 5.62
N SER A 25 5.90 -15.97 5.19
CA SER A 25 6.22 -14.99 4.14
C SER A 25 5.51 -15.33 2.82
N SER A 26 5.55 -16.60 2.39
CA SER A 26 4.86 -17.04 1.18
C SER A 26 3.33 -16.93 1.32
N ALA A 27 2.78 -17.10 2.53
CA ALA A 27 1.38 -16.85 2.79
C ALA A 27 1.03 -15.36 2.67
N HIS A 28 1.87 -14.46 3.19
CA HIS A 28 1.71 -13.00 3.04
C HIS A 28 1.65 -12.63 1.56
N GLU A 29 2.63 -13.08 0.76
CA GLU A 29 2.67 -12.82 -0.68
C GLU A 29 1.41 -13.30 -1.41
N ARG A 30 0.90 -14.48 -1.05
CA ARG A 30 -0.36 -15.00 -1.64
C ARG A 30 -1.56 -14.14 -1.30
N VAL A 31 -1.60 -13.52 -0.13
CA VAL A 31 -2.67 -12.60 0.28
C VAL A 31 -2.52 -11.26 -0.45
N ILE A 32 -1.29 -10.71 -0.50
CA ILE A 32 -0.99 -9.44 -1.19
C ILE A 32 -1.31 -9.50 -2.69
N ASN A 33 -1.12 -10.66 -3.33
CA ASN A 33 -1.45 -10.85 -4.74
C ASN A 33 -2.95 -11.03 -5.02
N ARG A 34 -3.80 -11.09 -4.00
CA ARG A 34 -5.26 -11.11 -4.18
C ARG A 34 -5.80 -9.68 -4.21
N LYS A 35 -7.03 -9.56 -4.69
CA LYS A 35 -7.80 -8.31 -4.60
C LYS A 35 -8.31 -8.12 -3.18
N ILE A 36 -7.77 -7.13 -2.46
CA ILE A 36 -8.17 -6.80 -1.10
C ILE A 36 -8.96 -5.49 -1.11
N GLY A 37 -10.29 -5.60 -0.94
CA GLY A 37 -11.19 -4.44 -0.97
C GLY A 37 -11.54 -3.84 0.38
N PHE A 38 -10.93 -4.30 1.48
CA PHE A 38 -11.23 -3.85 2.84
C PHE A 38 -9.95 -3.53 3.60
N PRO A 39 -9.92 -2.45 4.40
CA PRO A 39 -8.82 -2.22 5.33
C PRO A 39 -8.93 -3.20 6.52
N PRO A 40 -7.82 -3.63 7.11
CA PRO A 40 -7.82 -4.35 8.38
C PRO A 40 -8.41 -3.50 9.52
N THR A 41 -9.13 -4.14 10.43
CA THR A 41 -9.48 -3.57 11.75
C THR A 41 -8.23 -3.41 12.62
N GLU A 42 -8.31 -2.67 13.73
CA GLU A 42 -7.18 -2.50 14.66
C GLU A 42 -6.67 -3.83 15.27
N GLU A 43 -7.57 -4.77 15.56
CA GLU A 43 -7.16 -6.10 16.04
C GLU A 43 -6.42 -6.89 14.96
N GLU A 44 -6.92 -6.85 13.72
CA GLU A 44 -6.29 -7.51 12.58
C GLU A 44 -4.94 -6.86 12.25
N LYS A 45 -4.87 -5.53 12.28
CA LYS A 45 -3.63 -4.77 12.12
C LYS A 45 -2.56 -5.26 13.08
N ARG A 46 -2.89 -5.39 14.38
CA ARG A 46 -1.95 -5.87 15.39
C ARG A 46 -1.42 -7.27 15.05
N ILE A 47 -2.29 -8.17 14.61
CA ILE A 47 -1.89 -9.54 14.22
C ILE A 47 -0.99 -9.52 12.99
N LEU A 48 -1.31 -8.69 12.00
CA LEU A 48 -0.54 -8.53 10.76
C LEU A 48 0.83 -7.88 11.01
N ASP A 49 0.91 -6.89 11.91
CA ASP A 49 2.17 -6.29 12.35
C ASP A 49 3.04 -7.33 13.08
N GLU A 50 2.45 -8.10 14.01
CA GLU A 50 3.16 -9.17 14.74
C GLU A 50 3.72 -10.27 13.82
N SER A 51 3.15 -10.45 12.63
CA SER A 51 3.64 -11.40 11.63
C SER A 51 4.57 -10.79 10.58
N ASN A 52 4.86 -9.48 10.64
CA ASN A 52 5.61 -8.72 9.61
C ASN A 52 4.91 -8.67 8.24
N PHE A 53 3.58 -8.74 8.19
CA PHE A 53 2.82 -8.68 6.94
C PHE A 53 3.09 -7.38 6.18
N PHE A 54 3.10 -6.25 6.88
CA PHE A 54 3.25 -4.93 6.24
C PHE A 54 4.67 -4.65 5.77
N ASP A 55 5.68 -5.33 6.32
CA ASP A 55 7.04 -5.30 5.77
C ASP A 55 7.10 -6.04 4.44
N VAL A 56 6.46 -7.22 4.36
CA VAL A 56 6.32 -7.96 3.10
C VAL A 56 5.48 -7.14 2.11
N PHE A 57 4.38 -6.52 2.55
CA PHE A 57 3.59 -5.63 1.69
C PHE A 57 4.43 -4.47 1.16
N ARG A 58 5.19 -3.76 2.00
CA ARG A 58 6.06 -2.67 1.58
C ARG A 58 7.05 -3.15 0.51
N GLN A 59 7.70 -4.28 0.78
CA GLN A 59 8.66 -4.88 -0.15
C GLN A 59 8.00 -5.22 -1.48
N LYS A 60 6.85 -5.91 -1.49
CA LYS A 60 6.17 -6.31 -2.73
C LYS A 60 5.57 -5.12 -3.48
N ALA A 61 4.85 -4.24 -2.78
CA ALA A 61 4.12 -3.13 -3.37
C ALA A 61 5.07 -2.08 -3.96
N PHE A 62 6.05 -1.62 -3.18
CA PHE A 62 6.86 -0.46 -3.54
C PHE A 62 8.27 -0.81 -4.02
N CYS A 63 8.97 -1.74 -3.36
CA CYS A 63 10.34 -2.09 -3.75
C CYS A 63 10.38 -3.01 -4.98
N ASP A 64 9.57 -4.07 -4.99
CA ASP A 64 9.41 -4.98 -6.13
C ASP A 64 8.47 -4.41 -7.21
N ARG A 65 7.89 -3.23 -6.94
CA ARG A 65 7.10 -2.42 -7.87
C ARG A 65 5.79 -3.08 -8.35
N LEU A 66 5.11 -3.89 -7.52
CA LEU A 66 3.75 -4.35 -7.86
C LEU A 66 2.77 -3.18 -8.07
N ILE A 67 3.01 -2.03 -7.43
CA ILE A 67 2.23 -0.80 -7.68
C ILE A 67 2.30 -0.29 -9.13
N ASN A 68 3.29 -0.73 -9.91
CA ASN A 68 3.37 -0.46 -11.35
C ASN A 68 2.41 -1.32 -12.18
N GLU A 69 1.95 -2.44 -11.63
CA GLU A 69 1.03 -3.35 -12.33
C GLU A 69 -0.39 -2.78 -12.26
N PHE A 70 -0.88 -2.34 -13.42
CA PHE A 70 -2.10 -1.53 -13.54
C PHE A 70 -3.32 -2.18 -12.86
N GLU A 71 -3.54 -3.47 -13.09
CA GLU A 71 -4.67 -4.20 -12.51
C GLU A 71 -4.51 -4.36 -11.00
N TRP A 72 -3.34 -4.79 -10.54
CA TRP A 72 -3.06 -4.99 -9.12
C TRP A 72 -3.20 -3.70 -8.32
N ALA A 73 -2.65 -2.60 -8.82
CA ALA A 73 -2.65 -1.31 -8.16
C ALA A 73 -4.06 -0.73 -8.01
N ASN A 74 -4.91 -0.89 -9.03
CA ASN A 74 -6.31 -0.51 -8.94
C ASN A 74 -7.08 -1.42 -7.97
N ASP A 75 -6.84 -2.73 -8.02
CA ASP A 75 -7.56 -3.70 -7.19
C ASP A 75 -7.19 -3.63 -5.70
N ASN A 76 -6.01 -3.12 -5.37
CA ASN A 76 -5.49 -3.01 -4.01
C ASN A 76 -5.35 -1.55 -3.53
N SER A 77 -6.09 -0.61 -4.14
CA SER A 77 -6.03 0.80 -3.79
C SER A 77 -6.29 1.07 -2.31
N VAL A 78 -7.26 0.37 -1.72
CA VAL A 78 -7.61 0.42 -0.30
C VAL A 78 -6.44 0.02 0.60
N LEU A 79 -5.70 -1.02 0.23
CA LEU A 79 -4.58 -1.50 1.04
C LEU A 79 -3.36 -0.58 0.90
N VAL A 80 -3.12 -0.02 -0.29
CA VAL A 80 -2.08 1.00 -0.50
C VAL A 80 -2.38 2.24 0.34
N GLU A 81 -3.60 2.78 0.27
CA GLU A 81 -4.03 3.91 1.10
C GLU A 81 -3.88 3.60 2.59
N TYR A 82 -4.35 2.42 3.02
CA TYR A 82 -4.22 1.97 4.40
C TYR A 82 -2.77 1.96 4.86
N TYR A 83 -1.85 1.47 4.03
CA TYR A 83 -0.42 1.48 4.35
C TYR A 83 0.10 2.91 4.51
N LEU A 84 -0.14 3.78 3.53
CA LEU A 84 0.35 5.18 3.59
C LEU A 84 -0.19 5.94 4.81
N LYS A 85 -1.42 5.63 5.23
CA LYS A 85 -2.02 6.23 6.43
C LYS A 85 -1.33 5.81 7.72
N ASN A 86 -0.89 4.55 7.82
CA ASN A 86 -0.47 3.96 9.09
C ASN A 86 1.05 3.83 9.26
N TYR A 87 1.83 3.93 8.19
CA TYR A 87 3.29 3.75 8.21
C TYR A 87 4.01 4.99 7.70
N ASN A 88 5.24 5.20 8.16
CA ASN A 88 6.09 6.28 7.66
C ASN A 88 6.48 6.02 6.22
N LEU A 89 6.56 7.10 5.46
CA LEU A 89 7.06 7.08 4.09
C LEU A 89 8.59 7.06 4.12
N ASP A 90 9.15 6.42 3.11
CA ASP A 90 10.59 6.46 2.84
C ASP A 90 10.82 6.71 1.35
N CYS A 91 12.10 6.84 0.97
CA CYS A 91 12.50 7.10 -0.40
C CYS A 91 11.94 6.06 -1.39
N GLU A 92 11.92 4.77 -1.04
CA GLU A 92 11.42 3.72 -1.94
C GLU A 92 9.92 3.86 -2.20
N VAL A 93 9.13 4.16 -1.15
CA VAL A 93 7.69 4.39 -1.28
C VAL A 93 7.42 5.62 -2.14
N VAL A 94 8.10 6.74 -1.86
CA VAL A 94 7.93 7.99 -2.60
C VAL A 94 8.33 7.82 -4.07
N GLN A 95 9.47 7.17 -4.34
CA GLN A 95 9.95 6.93 -5.69
C GLN A 95 9.03 5.97 -6.47
N ALA A 96 8.44 4.97 -5.80
CA ALA A 96 7.46 4.08 -6.41
C ALA A 96 6.19 4.81 -6.84
N ILE A 97 5.63 5.64 -5.96
CA ILE A 97 4.46 6.46 -6.29
C ILE A 97 4.80 7.44 -7.42
N TYR A 98 5.94 8.14 -7.34
CA TYR A 98 6.38 9.04 -8.41
C TYR A 98 6.44 8.31 -9.77
N TYR A 99 7.16 7.19 -9.84
CA TYR A 99 7.37 6.45 -11.09
C TYR A 99 6.07 5.99 -11.76
N VAL A 100 5.06 5.64 -10.96
CA VAL A 100 3.74 5.23 -11.47
C VAL A 100 2.97 6.44 -11.98
N PHE A 101 2.89 7.51 -11.20
CA PHE A 101 1.98 8.62 -11.46
C PHE A 101 2.60 9.81 -12.19
N ASP A 102 3.88 9.74 -12.56
CA ASP A 102 4.47 10.66 -13.53
C ASP A 102 4.11 10.27 -14.99
N LYS A 103 3.60 9.05 -15.19
CA LYS A 103 3.27 8.53 -16.52
C LYS A 103 1.80 8.76 -16.89
N PRO A 104 1.49 9.05 -18.18
CA PRO A 104 0.12 9.18 -18.65
C PRO A 104 -0.74 7.93 -18.44
N ASN A 105 -0.16 6.75 -18.62
CA ASN A 105 -0.84 5.48 -18.38
C ASN A 105 -0.52 4.98 -16.97
N HIS A 106 -1.38 5.31 -16.02
CA HIS A 106 -1.26 4.97 -14.60
C HIS A 106 -2.58 4.38 -14.07
N PRO A 107 -2.56 3.66 -12.93
CA PRO A 107 -3.76 3.07 -12.36
C PRO A 107 -4.72 4.16 -11.86
N PHE A 108 -5.75 4.47 -12.67
CA PHE A 108 -6.65 5.61 -12.43
C PHE A 108 -7.39 5.54 -11.09
N HIS A 109 -7.83 4.35 -10.68
CA HIS A 109 -8.56 4.21 -9.42
C HIS A 109 -7.64 4.46 -8.22
N LEU A 110 -6.39 3.98 -8.26
CA LEU A 110 -5.42 4.32 -7.23
C LEU A 110 -5.08 5.82 -7.24
N ALA A 111 -4.97 6.45 -8.41
CA ALA A 111 -4.75 7.90 -8.50
C ALA A 111 -5.88 8.70 -7.82
N GLU A 112 -7.14 8.32 -8.04
CA GLU A 112 -8.29 8.95 -7.39
C GLU A 112 -8.21 8.83 -5.86
N VAL A 113 -7.93 7.61 -5.37
CA VAL A 113 -7.77 7.34 -3.94
C VAL A 113 -6.61 8.14 -3.34
N LEU A 114 -5.44 8.15 -3.99
CA LEU A 114 -4.28 8.89 -3.48
C LEU A 114 -4.48 10.41 -3.53
N ASN A 115 -5.16 10.94 -4.54
CA ASN A 115 -5.49 12.36 -4.59
C ASN A 115 -6.42 12.77 -3.45
N ALA A 116 -7.47 11.98 -3.17
CA ALA A 116 -8.33 12.20 -2.02
C ALA A 116 -7.54 12.12 -0.71
N PHE A 117 -6.72 11.07 -0.56
CA PHE A 117 -5.87 10.85 0.61
C PHE A 117 -4.94 12.04 0.88
N PHE A 118 -4.17 12.51 -0.09
CA PHE A 118 -3.24 13.63 0.11
C PHE A 118 -3.92 14.99 0.24
N ALA A 119 -5.13 15.16 -0.30
CA ALA A 119 -5.92 16.36 -0.08
C ALA A 119 -6.42 16.47 1.37
N GLU A 120 -6.77 15.34 1.99
CA GLU A 120 -7.28 15.27 3.36
C GLU A 120 -6.18 15.14 4.43
N ASN A 121 -5.08 14.46 4.12
CA ASN A 121 -4.01 14.13 5.06
C ASN A 121 -2.79 15.03 4.83
N THR A 122 -2.86 16.27 5.33
CA THR A 122 -1.81 17.29 5.14
C THR A 122 -0.46 16.89 5.72
N GLU A 123 -0.44 16.13 6.81
CA GLU A 123 0.78 15.59 7.41
C GLU A 123 1.51 14.63 6.45
N LYS A 124 0.79 13.65 5.90
CA LYS A 124 1.34 12.67 4.96
C LYS A 124 1.76 13.31 3.63
N LYS A 125 1.02 14.32 3.19
CA LYS A 125 1.42 15.15 2.04
C LYS A 125 2.73 15.91 2.32
N ALA A 126 2.89 16.50 3.50
CA ALA A 126 4.12 17.19 3.89
C ALA A 126 5.30 16.21 4.01
N GLU A 127 5.09 15.03 4.59
CA GLU A 127 6.08 13.95 4.66
C GLU A 127 6.55 13.52 3.26
N PHE A 128 5.61 13.28 2.33
CA PHE A 128 5.94 12.94 0.94
C PHE A 128 6.79 14.02 0.28
N LYS A 129 6.37 15.30 0.39
CA LYS A 129 7.10 16.44 -0.20
C LYS A 129 8.51 16.57 0.36
N ALA A 130 8.67 16.43 1.67
CA ALA A 130 9.98 16.56 2.32
C ALA A 130 10.96 15.49 1.83
N ILE A 131 10.50 14.24 1.71
CA ILE A 131 11.31 13.14 1.18
C ILE A 131 11.63 13.40 -0.30
N ALA A 132 10.63 13.76 -1.12
CA ALA A 132 10.83 14.05 -2.53
C ALA A 132 11.86 15.17 -2.76
N GLU A 133 11.79 16.25 -1.99
CA GLU A 133 12.77 17.34 -2.03
C GLU A 133 14.17 16.87 -1.62
N SER A 134 14.28 16.09 -0.53
CA SER A 134 15.58 15.60 -0.04
C SER A 134 16.27 14.63 -1.01
N GLU A 135 15.49 13.88 -1.78
CA GLU A 135 15.97 12.87 -2.74
C GLU A 135 16.01 13.42 -4.18
N ASN A 136 15.69 14.71 -4.37
CA ASN A 136 15.61 15.36 -5.69
C ASN A 136 14.68 14.61 -6.67
N ILE A 137 13.52 14.19 -6.16
CA ILE A 137 12.43 13.55 -6.90
C ILE A 137 11.35 14.61 -7.17
N ASP A 138 10.91 14.71 -8.43
CA ASP A 138 9.81 15.60 -8.80
C ASP A 138 8.47 15.13 -8.23
N LEU A 139 7.50 16.04 -8.13
CA LEU A 139 6.13 15.65 -7.78
C LEU A 139 5.43 15.02 -9.00
N PRO A 140 4.74 13.87 -8.84
CA PRO A 140 4.10 13.19 -9.96
C PRO A 140 2.97 14.01 -10.59
N GLN A 141 2.96 14.11 -11.92
CA GLN A 141 2.00 14.94 -12.66
C GLN A 141 0.54 14.51 -12.48
N HIS A 142 0.29 13.21 -12.26
CA HIS A 142 -1.06 12.66 -12.13
C HIS A 142 -1.54 12.52 -10.68
N LEU A 143 -0.85 13.14 -9.72
CA LEU A 143 -1.32 13.35 -8.36
C LEU A 143 -1.35 14.85 -8.01
N PRO A 144 -2.24 15.65 -8.62
CA PRO A 144 -2.30 17.10 -8.39
C PRO A 144 -2.54 17.50 -6.92
N ALA A 145 -3.10 16.61 -6.09
CA ALA A 145 -3.24 16.86 -4.65
C ALA A 145 -1.89 17.07 -3.95
N LEU A 146 -0.77 16.59 -4.52
CA LEU A 146 0.57 16.89 -4.01
C LEU A 146 1.02 18.30 -4.41
N SER A 147 0.57 18.87 -5.52
CA SER A 147 1.03 20.19 -5.98
C SER A 147 0.24 21.36 -5.41
N THR A 148 -1.00 21.11 -4.95
CA THR A 148 -1.83 22.11 -4.25
C THR A 148 -1.35 22.39 -2.83
#